data_AF-C1ECC0-F1
#
_entry.id   AF-C1ECC0-F1
#
_cell.length_a   1.000
_cell.length_b   1.000
_cell.length_c   1.000
_cell.angle_alpha   90.00
_cell.angle_beta   90.00
_cell.angle_gamma   90.00
#
_symmetry.space_group_name_H-M   'P 1'
#
loop_
_entity.id
_entity.type
_entity.pdbx_description
1 polymer ?
#
loop_
_entity_poly.entity_id
_entity_poly.type
_entity_poly.pdbx_seq_one_letter_code
_entity_poly.pdbx_strand_id
1 'polypeptide(L)'
;MTAIDFESSGQRIDVSLEDVAAMALLYGFERPGPHSDTKPAAQRANLSDFFNVYGVNAFSKFKDKFRRETLLPPEEQKAMEQQKAIDAELNRYKFPEVTDAEFKSALEQHDRMNRKWRIFKKPGGVAVRPEIFYEILGAKMQIESGDCTEEEPQWNDLGAVDYIGKAIWRGHTGWKGKSKEEAMAGFVALSKKAKHNYSDNFFV
;
A
#
# COMPACT_ATOMS: atom_id res chain seq x y z
N MET A 1 23.65 -31.80 17.49
CA MET A 1 22.91 -30.63 17.01
C MET A 1 21.74 -31.15 16.21
N THR A 2 20.52 -30.88 16.64
CA THR A 2 19.31 -31.19 15.87
C THR A 2 19.19 -30.13 14.79
N ALA A 3 19.48 -30.49 13.55
CA ALA A 3 19.28 -29.59 12.41
C ALA A 3 17.78 -29.28 12.32
N ILE A 4 17.41 -28.06 12.70
CA ILE A 4 16.04 -27.57 12.54
C ILE A 4 15.88 -27.21 11.07
N ASP A 5 14.78 -27.66 10.47
CA ASP A 5 14.43 -27.37 9.08
C ASP A 5 13.06 -26.68 9.01
N PHE A 6 12.78 -25.98 7.92
CA PHE A 6 11.50 -25.30 7.68
C PHE A 6 10.33 -26.29 7.64
N GLU A 7 10.54 -27.55 7.30
CA GLU A 7 9.53 -28.62 7.42
C GLU A 7 9.10 -28.89 8.88
N SER A 8 9.93 -28.51 9.85
CA SER A 8 9.64 -28.61 11.28
C SER A 8 8.92 -27.37 11.84
N SER A 9 8.68 -26.35 11.00
CA SER A 9 7.89 -25.18 11.39
C SER A 9 6.41 -25.55 11.59
N GLY A 10 5.73 -24.85 12.51
CA GLY A 10 4.38 -25.18 12.96
C GLY A 10 4.32 -26.34 13.99
N GLN A 11 5.45 -26.98 14.29
CA GLN A 11 5.55 -27.95 15.38
C GLN A 11 5.98 -27.25 16.68
N ARG A 12 5.49 -27.72 17.84
CA ARG A 12 5.86 -27.18 19.17
C ARG A 12 7.27 -27.62 19.60
N ILE A 13 8.25 -27.43 18.74
CA ILE A 13 9.65 -27.77 18.98
C ILE A 13 10.34 -26.59 19.68
N ASP A 14 11.28 -26.91 20.57
CA ASP A 14 12.08 -25.90 21.22
C ASP A 14 13.28 -25.53 20.34
N VAL A 15 13.15 -24.39 19.66
CA VAL A 15 14.17 -23.84 18.76
C VAL A 15 15.20 -23.06 19.58
N SER A 16 16.49 -23.37 19.38
CA SER A 16 17.61 -22.61 19.97
C SER A 16 18.13 -21.52 19.02
N LEU A 17 18.83 -20.53 19.57
CA LEU A 17 19.44 -19.44 18.79
C LEU A 17 20.55 -19.97 17.86
N GLU A 18 21.28 -21.00 18.31
CA GLU A 18 22.37 -21.60 17.53
C GLU A 18 21.84 -22.36 16.31
N ASP A 19 20.71 -23.05 16.46
CA ASP A 19 20.08 -23.76 15.35
C ASP A 19 19.55 -22.79 14.28
N VAL A 20 18.94 -21.67 14.70
CA VAL A 20 18.48 -20.63 13.77
C VAL A 20 19.65 -19.90 13.11
N ALA A 21 20.76 -19.73 13.81
CA ALA A 21 21.97 -19.18 13.21
C ALA A 21 22.60 -20.12 12.17
N ALA A 22 22.60 -21.43 12.42
CA ALA A 22 23.05 -22.42 11.45
C ALA A 22 22.14 -22.45 10.21
N MET A 23 20.81 -22.36 10.41
CA MET A 23 19.83 -22.24 9.33
C MET A 23 20.03 -20.95 8.52
N ALA A 24 20.21 -19.80 9.17
CA ALA A 24 20.46 -18.54 8.46
C ALA A 24 21.71 -18.60 7.58
N LEU A 25 22.79 -19.23 8.06
CA LEU A 25 24.01 -19.47 7.26
C LEU A 25 23.75 -20.39 6.06
N LEU A 26 22.94 -21.45 6.22
CA LEU A 26 22.57 -22.36 5.13
C LEU A 26 21.90 -21.61 3.96
N TYR A 27 21.08 -20.60 4.28
CA TYR A 27 20.39 -19.77 3.30
C TYR A 27 21.17 -18.49 2.91
N GLY A 28 22.48 -18.44 3.20
CA GLY A 28 23.37 -17.38 2.74
C GLY A 28 23.28 -16.06 3.52
N PHE A 29 22.63 -16.03 4.69
CA PHE A 29 22.59 -14.86 5.56
C PHE A 29 23.86 -14.79 6.42
N GLU A 30 24.96 -14.42 5.78
CA GLU A 30 26.24 -14.17 6.44
C GLU A 30 26.42 -12.69 6.78
N ARG A 31 27.06 -12.39 7.91
CA ARG A 31 27.43 -11.01 8.24
C ARG A 31 28.56 -10.53 7.32
N PRO A 32 28.51 -9.27 6.84
CA PRO A 32 29.58 -8.72 6.02
C PRO A 32 30.85 -8.49 6.85
N GLY A 33 31.95 -9.13 6.46
CA GLY A 33 33.28 -8.92 7.04
C GLY A 33 34.12 -10.20 7.15
N PRO A 34 35.42 -10.10 7.50
CA PRO A 34 36.27 -11.27 7.67
C PRO A 34 35.86 -12.01 8.95
N HIS A 35 35.25 -13.18 8.78
CA HIS A 35 34.84 -14.04 9.87
C HIS A 35 35.60 -15.36 9.76
N SER A 36 36.31 -15.74 10.81
CA SER A 36 36.98 -17.05 10.87
C SER A 36 35.92 -18.15 10.98
N ASP A 37 36.12 -19.24 10.25
CA ASP A 37 35.26 -20.42 10.31
C ASP A 37 35.15 -21.05 11.71
N THR A 38 36.08 -20.69 12.61
CA THR A 38 36.14 -21.14 14.00
C THR A 38 35.16 -20.44 14.95
N LYS A 39 34.50 -19.35 14.50
CA LYS A 39 33.57 -18.60 15.36
C LYS A 39 32.19 -19.27 15.43
N PRO A 40 31.44 -19.12 16.55
CA PRO A 40 30.10 -19.65 16.69
C PRO A 40 29.15 -19.15 15.60
N ALA A 41 28.24 -20.01 15.14
CA ALA A 41 27.28 -19.69 14.07
C ALA A 41 26.50 -18.39 14.34
N ALA A 42 26.09 -18.14 15.60
CA ALA A 42 25.39 -16.91 16.00
C ALA A 42 26.19 -15.61 15.77
N GLN A 43 27.52 -15.68 15.74
CA GLN A 43 28.39 -14.53 15.47
C GLN A 43 28.67 -14.34 13.98
N ARG A 44 28.49 -15.39 13.17
CA ARG A 44 28.68 -15.40 11.72
C ARG A 44 27.40 -15.07 10.96
N ALA A 45 26.26 -15.53 11.49
CA ALA A 45 24.95 -15.36 10.88
C ALA A 45 24.45 -13.92 11.00
N ASN A 46 23.92 -13.40 9.89
CA ASN A 46 23.15 -12.16 9.87
C ASN A 46 21.69 -12.43 10.23
N LEU A 47 21.47 -12.68 11.52
CA LEU A 47 20.14 -12.97 12.07
C LEU A 47 19.16 -11.80 11.90
N SER A 48 19.65 -10.55 11.85
CA SER A 48 18.81 -9.38 11.61
C SER A 48 18.14 -9.44 10.24
N ASP A 49 18.91 -9.66 9.18
CA ASP A 49 18.37 -9.72 7.82
C ASP A 49 17.51 -10.97 7.62
N PHE A 50 17.89 -12.08 8.25
CA PHE A 50 17.09 -13.30 8.26
C PHE A 50 15.71 -13.07 8.91
N PHE A 51 15.64 -12.44 10.09
CA PHE A 51 14.37 -12.14 10.74
C PHE A 51 13.51 -11.13 9.96
N ASN A 52 14.15 -10.17 9.28
CA ASN A 52 13.45 -9.20 8.45
C ASN A 52 12.65 -9.85 7.32
N VAL A 53 13.14 -10.94 6.72
CA VAL A 53 12.40 -11.70 5.68
C VAL A 53 11.07 -12.24 6.20
N TYR A 54 10.98 -12.49 7.49
CA TYR A 54 9.76 -12.99 8.14
C TYR A 54 8.97 -11.89 8.85
N GLY A 55 9.33 -10.62 8.68
CA GLY A 55 8.67 -9.47 9.30
C GLY A 55 8.83 -9.41 10.82
N VAL A 56 9.89 -10.00 11.37
CA VAL A 56 10.18 -10.02 12.81
C VAL A 56 11.51 -9.35 13.11
N ASN A 57 11.62 -8.76 14.30
CA ASN A 57 12.80 -7.99 14.71
C ASN A 57 13.62 -8.65 15.82
N ALA A 58 13.21 -9.83 16.30
CA ALA A 58 13.86 -10.51 17.42
C ALA A 58 13.64 -12.02 17.35
N PHE A 59 14.60 -12.77 17.91
CA PHE A 59 14.55 -14.24 17.98
C PHE A 59 13.32 -14.76 18.73
N SER A 60 12.91 -14.12 19.83
CA SER A 60 11.71 -14.54 20.58
C SER A 60 10.45 -14.51 19.72
N LYS A 61 10.28 -13.46 18.92
CA LYS A 61 9.15 -13.33 17.99
C LYS A 61 9.25 -14.31 16.82
N PHE A 62 10.46 -14.52 16.29
CA PHE A 62 10.68 -15.54 15.26
C PHE A 62 10.34 -16.94 15.80
N LYS A 63 10.80 -17.28 17.00
CA LYS A 63 10.51 -18.55 17.67
C LYS A 63 9.02 -18.75 17.90
N ASP A 64 8.31 -17.73 18.35
CA ASP A 64 6.85 -17.79 18.50
C ASP A 64 6.14 -17.98 17.16
N LYS A 65 6.62 -17.31 16.10
CA LYS A 65 6.08 -17.45 14.74
C LYS A 65 6.36 -18.84 14.16
N PHE A 66 7.59 -19.32 14.27
CA PHE A 66 8.03 -20.65 13.83
C PHE A 66 7.27 -21.78 14.53
N ARG A 67 6.86 -21.60 15.79
CA ARG A 67 6.05 -22.59 16.52
C ARG A 67 4.56 -22.57 16.14
N ARG A 68 4.05 -21.45 15.63
CA ARG A 68 2.63 -21.24 15.35
C ARG A 68 2.27 -21.41 13.89
N GLU A 69 3.20 -21.06 13.00
CA GLU A 69 2.99 -20.98 11.56
C GLU A 69 3.96 -21.91 10.83
N THR A 70 3.49 -22.51 9.73
CA THR A 70 4.35 -23.22 8.77
C THR A 70 5.05 -22.18 7.90
N LEU A 71 6.30 -21.90 8.22
CA LEU A 71 7.13 -20.92 7.52
C LEU A 71 7.80 -21.56 6.31
N LEU A 72 7.85 -20.82 5.21
CA LEU A 72 8.55 -21.22 4.00
C LEU A 72 10.04 -20.84 4.08
N PRO A 73 10.91 -21.49 3.29
CA PRO A 73 12.30 -21.07 3.12
C PRO A 73 12.41 -19.59 2.71
N PRO A 74 13.50 -18.89 3.04
CA PRO A 74 13.61 -17.44 2.85
C PRO A 74 13.42 -16.96 1.40
N GLU A 75 13.82 -17.76 0.41
CA GLU A 75 13.63 -17.43 -1.02
C GLU A 75 12.16 -17.51 -1.43
N GLU A 76 11.47 -18.57 -1.03
CA GLU A 76 10.05 -18.78 -1.30
C GLU A 76 9.16 -17.79 -0.53
N GLN A 77 9.55 -17.45 0.71
CA GLN A 77 8.87 -16.44 1.51
C GLN A 77 8.92 -15.05 0.83
N LYS A 78 10.09 -14.66 0.31
CA LYS A 78 10.24 -13.43 -0.49
C LYS A 78 9.43 -13.49 -1.77
N ALA A 79 9.44 -14.63 -2.47
CA ALA A 79 8.68 -14.81 -3.70
C ALA A 79 7.16 -14.72 -3.45
N MET A 80 6.67 -15.31 -2.35
CA MET A 80 5.27 -15.21 -1.94
C MET A 80 4.89 -13.78 -1.55
N GLU A 81 5.74 -13.06 -0.83
CA GLU A 81 5.48 -11.65 -0.49
C GLU A 81 5.49 -10.76 -1.73
N GLN A 82 6.41 -10.99 -2.67
CA GLN A 82 6.42 -10.32 -3.96
C GLN A 82 5.17 -10.65 -4.78
N GLN A 83 4.78 -11.93 -4.85
CA GLN A 83 3.57 -12.34 -5.54
C GLN A 83 2.33 -11.74 -4.88
N LYS A 84 2.28 -11.70 -3.55
CA LYS A 84 1.19 -11.05 -2.81
C LYS A 84 1.17 -9.54 -3.02
N ALA A 85 2.33 -8.90 -3.17
CA ALA A 85 2.42 -7.49 -3.50
C ALA A 85 1.93 -7.23 -4.94
N ILE A 86 2.34 -8.05 -5.90
CA ILE A 86 1.88 -8.02 -7.29
C ILE A 86 0.37 -8.27 -7.34
N ASP A 87 -0.13 -9.31 -6.66
CA ASP A 87 -1.56 -9.63 -6.59
C ASP A 87 -2.35 -8.54 -5.86
N ALA A 88 -1.77 -7.89 -4.85
CA ALA A 88 -2.38 -6.75 -4.17
C ALA A 88 -2.41 -5.52 -5.08
N GLU A 89 -1.37 -5.30 -5.89
CA GLU A 89 -1.31 -4.23 -6.88
C GLU A 89 -2.31 -4.47 -8.03
N LEU A 90 -2.39 -5.70 -8.51
CA LEU A 90 -3.34 -6.14 -9.54
C LEU A 90 -4.79 -6.11 -9.04
N ASN A 91 -5.03 -6.56 -7.80
CA ASN A 91 -6.38 -6.54 -7.19
C ASN A 91 -6.76 -5.19 -6.57
N ARG A 92 -5.83 -4.23 -6.43
CA ARG A 92 -6.17 -2.84 -6.05
C ARG A 92 -7.15 -2.21 -7.03
N TYR A 93 -7.17 -2.72 -8.27
CA TYR A 93 -7.89 -2.11 -9.39
C TYR A 93 -8.81 -3.06 -10.15
N LYS A 94 -9.31 -4.13 -9.52
CA LYS A 94 -10.55 -4.76 -10.01
C LYS A 94 -11.74 -3.89 -9.64
N PHE A 95 -11.88 -2.76 -10.32
CA PHE A 95 -13.17 -2.09 -10.32
C PHE A 95 -14.13 -2.99 -11.11
N PRO A 96 -15.30 -3.35 -10.55
CA PRO A 96 -16.30 -4.09 -11.31
C PRO A 96 -16.65 -3.31 -12.57
N GLU A 97 -16.91 -4.00 -13.68
CA GLU A 97 -17.42 -3.34 -14.89
C GLU A 97 -18.68 -2.55 -14.51
N VAL A 98 -18.62 -1.23 -14.71
CA VAL A 98 -19.71 -0.32 -14.40
C VAL A 98 -20.45 -0.05 -15.69
N THR A 99 -21.76 -0.24 -15.66
CA THR A 99 -22.60 0.09 -16.82
C THR A 99 -22.73 1.61 -16.98
N ASP A 100 -22.92 2.08 -18.22
CA ASP A 100 -23.15 3.51 -18.51
C ASP A 100 -24.29 4.12 -17.68
N ALA A 101 -25.30 3.31 -17.34
CA ALA A 101 -26.43 3.73 -16.51
C ALA A 101 -26.01 4.00 -15.05
N GLU A 102 -25.17 3.15 -14.48
CA GLU A 102 -24.62 3.34 -13.13
C GLU A 102 -23.70 4.55 -13.07
N PHE A 103 -22.88 4.76 -14.10
CA PHE A 103 -22.02 5.93 -14.20
C PHE A 103 -22.84 7.23 -14.28
N LYS A 104 -23.87 7.29 -15.14
CA LYS A 104 -24.78 8.45 -15.23
C LYS A 104 -25.50 8.73 -13.92
N SER A 105 -26.02 7.70 -13.26
CA SER A 105 -26.65 7.84 -11.94
C SER A 105 -25.68 8.36 -10.89
N ALA A 106 -24.43 7.89 -10.90
CA ALA A 106 -23.39 8.39 -10.01
C ALA A 106 -23.02 9.85 -10.31
N LEU A 107 -22.96 10.25 -11.58
CA LEU A 107 -22.70 11.64 -11.99
C LEU A 107 -23.79 12.58 -11.49
N GLU A 108 -25.06 12.26 -11.74
CA GLU A 108 -26.20 13.07 -11.27
C GLU A 108 -26.19 13.21 -9.74
N GLN A 109 -25.87 12.12 -9.03
CA GLN A 109 -25.76 12.13 -7.58
C GLN A 109 -24.58 12.97 -7.09
N HIS A 110 -23.43 12.88 -7.76
CA HIS A 110 -22.25 13.68 -7.44
C HIS A 110 -22.57 15.17 -7.59
N ASP A 111 -23.22 15.57 -8.69
CA ASP A 111 -23.60 16.96 -8.95
C ASP A 111 -24.62 17.47 -7.92
N ARG A 112 -25.60 16.64 -7.56
CA ARG A 112 -26.56 16.95 -6.48
C ARG A 112 -25.88 17.14 -5.12
N MET A 113 -24.85 16.35 -4.83
CA MET A 113 -24.10 16.39 -3.57
C MET A 113 -22.97 17.42 -3.57
N ASN A 114 -22.70 18.09 -4.71
CA ASN A 114 -21.56 18.97 -4.88
C ASN A 114 -21.51 20.15 -3.88
N ARG A 115 -22.67 20.62 -3.41
CA ARG A 115 -22.75 21.70 -2.40
C ARG A 115 -22.69 21.21 -0.96
N LYS A 116 -22.79 19.90 -0.73
CA LYS A 116 -22.82 19.29 0.60
C LYS A 116 -21.46 18.84 1.10
N TRP A 117 -20.42 18.87 0.27
CA TRP A 117 -19.07 18.48 0.66
C TRP A 117 -18.55 19.36 1.80
N ARG A 118 -17.94 18.74 2.80
CA ARG A 118 -17.25 19.44 3.89
C ARG A 118 -16.13 20.30 3.32
N ILE A 119 -15.78 21.33 4.07
CA ILE A 119 -14.69 22.24 3.74
C ILE A 119 -13.76 22.31 4.95
N PHE A 120 -12.48 22.10 4.70
CA PHE A 120 -11.40 22.24 5.67
C PHE A 120 -10.60 23.50 5.35
N LYS A 121 -10.20 24.24 6.39
CA LYS A 121 -9.32 25.40 6.20
C LYS A 121 -7.86 24.94 6.30
N LYS A 122 -7.05 25.29 5.30
CA LYS A 122 -5.60 25.15 5.32
C LYS A 122 -4.96 26.40 5.95
N PRO A 123 -3.68 26.32 6.38
CA PRO A 123 -2.91 27.51 6.74
C PRO A 123 -3.03 28.58 5.65
N GLY A 124 -3.22 29.84 6.04
CA GLY A 124 -3.53 30.93 5.12
C GLY A 124 -5.03 31.11 4.80
N GLY A 125 -5.93 30.37 5.47
CA GLY A 125 -7.38 30.58 5.38
C GLY A 125 -8.05 29.98 4.15
N VAL A 126 -7.29 29.26 3.31
CA VAL A 126 -7.79 28.63 2.09
C VAL A 126 -8.72 27.47 2.42
N ALA A 127 -9.91 27.48 1.82
CA ALA A 127 -10.92 26.46 1.96
C ALA A 127 -10.72 25.34 0.92
N VAL A 128 -10.45 24.12 1.38
CA VAL A 128 -10.28 22.92 0.54
C VAL A 128 -11.30 21.85 0.90
N ARG A 129 -11.64 20.99 -0.05
CA ARG A 129 -12.54 19.85 0.17
C ARG A 129 -11.78 18.63 0.69
N PRO A 130 -12.46 17.57 1.17
CA PRO A 130 -11.82 16.30 1.47
C PRO A 130 -11.02 15.74 0.29
N GLU A 131 -10.00 14.95 0.56
CA GLU A 131 -9.14 14.35 -0.47
C GLU A 131 -9.95 13.50 -1.48
N ILE A 132 -10.91 12.71 -0.99
CA ILE A 132 -11.78 11.88 -1.84
C ILE A 132 -12.59 12.68 -2.86
N PHE A 133 -12.89 13.97 -2.59
CA PHE A 133 -13.52 14.84 -3.59
C PHE A 133 -12.60 15.04 -4.80
N TYR A 134 -11.32 15.31 -4.55
CA TYR A 134 -10.34 15.52 -5.61
C TYR A 134 -9.97 14.21 -6.31
N GLU A 135 -10.01 13.07 -5.62
CA GLU A 135 -9.88 11.75 -6.27
C GLU A 135 -11.03 11.47 -7.25
N ILE A 136 -12.28 11.79 -6.87
CA ILE A 136 -13.47 11.66 -7.74
C ILE A 136 -13.37 12.62 -8.93
N LEU A 137 -12.95 13.86 -8.69
CA LEU A 137 -12.73 14.84 -9.74
C LEU A 137 -11.64 14.41 -10.71
N GLY A 138 -10.53 13.86 -10.20
CA GLY A 138 -9.45 13.31 -11.02
C GLY A 138 -9.91 12.16 -11.90
N ALA A 139 -10.75 11.26 -11.38
CA ALA A 139 -11.36 10.20 -12.18
C ALA A 139 -12.22 10.78 -13.31
N LYS A 140 -13.03 11.81 -13.01
CA LYS A 140 -13.83 12.51 -14.02
C LYS A 140 -12.95 13.17 -15.10
N MET A 141 -11.86 13.82 -14.71
CA MET A 141 -10.91 14.44 -15.65
C MET A 141 -10.25 13.37 -16.55
N GLN A 142 -9.83 12.23 -15.99
CA GLN A 142 -9.28 11.12 -16.77
C GLN A 142 -10.27 10.59 -17.82
N ILE A 143 -11.57 10.57 -17.51
CA ILE A 143 -12.63 10.15 -18.45
C ILE A 143 -12.82 11.15 -19.60
N GLU A 144 -12.67 12.45 -19.31
CA GLU A 144 -12.93 13.56 -20.23
C GLU A 144 -11.72 13.92 -21.11
N SER A 145 -10.54 14.06 -20.50
CA SER A 145 -9.32 14.54 -21.16
C SER A 145 -8.18 13.52 -21.21
N GLY A 146 -8.30 12.36 -20.54
CA GLY A 146 -7.23 11.38 -20.45
C GLY A 146 -6.12 11.80 -19.49
N ASP A 147 -4.89 11.36 -19.75
CA ASP A 147 -3.75 11.57 -18.86
C ASP A 147 -3.42 13.05 -18.63
N CYS A 148 -3.11 13.39 -17.38
CA CYS A 148 -2.60 14.72 -17.02
C CYS A 148 -1.20 14.95 -17.62
N THR A 149 -1.08 15.99 -18.44
CA THR A 149 0.18 16.45 -19.06
C THR A 149 0.70 17.76 -18.48
N GLU A 150 -0.08 18.42 -17.63
CA GLU A 150 0.24 19.71 -17.02
C GLU A 150 1.21 19.56 -15.85
N GLU A 151 2.01 20.60 -15.59
CA GLU A 151 2.90 20.66 -14.43
C GLU A 151 2.12 20.96 -13.13
N GLU A 152 2.68 20.56 -11.97
CA GLU A 152 2.03 20.81 -10.68
C GLU A 152 1.95 22.33 -10.41
N PRO A 153 0.74 22.91 -10.28
CA PRO A 153 0.59 24.33 -10.01
C PRO A 153 1.16 24.68 -8.63
N GLN A 154 1.99 25.72 -8.55
CA GLN A 154 2.62 26.14 -7.28
C GLN A 154 1.94 27.36 -6.66
N TRP A 155 1.61 28.34 -7.51
CA TRP A 155 1.08 29.64 -7.12
C TRP A 155 -0.22 29.91 -7.89
N ASN A 156 -1.18 30.55 -7.23
CA ASN A 156 -2.40 31.02 -7.89
C ASN A 156 -2.18 32.41 -8.51
N ASP A 157 -3.18 32.91 -9.24
CA ASP A 157 -3.13 34.23 -9.90
C ASP A 157 -2.93 35.41 -8.93
N LEU A 158 -3.16 35.20 -7.63
CA LEU A 158 -2.98 36.18 -6.57
C LEU A 158 -1.59 36.10 -5.91
N GLY A 159 -0.71 35.23 -6.40
CA GLY A 159 0.64 35.01 -5.84
C GLY A 159 0.67 34.26 -4.52
N ALA A 160 -0.44 33.63 -4.11
CA ALA A 160 -0.51 32.76 -2.94
C ALA A 160 -0.35 31.28 -3.32
N VAL A 161 -0.02 30.42 -2.36
CA VAL A 161 0.12 28.97 -2.59
C VAL A 161 -1.20 28.38 -3.10
N ASP A 162 -1.17 27.71 -4.26
CA ASP A 162 -2.37 27.14 -4.87
C ASP A 162 -2.71 25.76 -4.30
N TYR A 163 -3.29 25.74 -3.11
CA TYR A 163 -3.72 24.48 -2.49
C TYR A 163 -4.81 23.75 -3.29
N ILE A 164 -5.67 24.48 -4.03
CA ILE A 164 -6.79 23.88 -4.76
C ILE A 164 -6.28 23.27 -6.07
N GLY A 165 -5.52 24.03 -6.86
CA GLY A 165 -4.90 23.53 -8.08
C GLY A 165 -4.00 22.33 -7.79
N LYS A 166 -3.20 22.37 -6.71
CA LYS A 166 -2.41 21.20 -6.29
C LYS A 166 -3.27 19.98 -5.98
N ALA A 167 -4.39 20.17 -5.29
CA ALA A 167 -5.28 19.06 -4.95
C ALA A 167 -5.96 18.48 -6.21
N ILE A 168 -6.38 19.32 -7.15
CA ILE A 168 -6.94 18.90 -8.44
C ILE A 168 -5.89 18.13 -9.25
N TRP A 169 -4.69 18.68 -9.39
CA TRP A 169 -3.58 18.06 -10.10
C TRP A 169 -3.19 16.72 -9.48
N ARG A 170 -3.07 16.62 -8.16
CA ARG A 170 -2.82 15.35 -7.45
C ARG A 170 -3.93 14.33 -7.67
N GLY A 171 -5.18 14.79 -7.66
CA GLY A 171 -6.34 13.98 -7.99
C GLY A 171 -6.21 13.40 -9.39
N HIS A 172 -5.96 14.23 -10.41
CA HIS A 172 -5.89 13.81 -11.81
C HIS A 172 -4.67 12.93 -12.10
N THR A 173 -3.49 13.30 -11.63
CA THR A 173 -2.26 12.51 -11.78
C THR A 173 -2.35 11.13 -11.12
N GLY A 174 -3.12 10.98 -10.04
CA GLY A 174 -3.42 9.68 -9.43
C GLY A 174 -4.16 8.70 -10.34
N TRP A 175 -4.75 9.17 -11.44
CA TRP A 175 -5.42 8.36 -12.46
C TRP A 175 -4.61 8.19 -13.75
N LYS A 176 -3.40 8.74 -13.82
CA LYS A 176 -2.54 8.64 -15.01
C LYS A 176 -2.26 7.19 -15.40
N GLY A 177 -2.36 6.88 -16.69
CA GLY A 177 -2.14 5.56 -17.26
C GLY A 177 -3.36 4.63 -17.18
N LYS A 178 -4.49 5.10 -16.63
CA LYS A 178 -5.72 4.31 -16.53
C LYS A 178 -6.60 4.50 -17.74
N SER A 179 -7.28 3.43 -18.12
CA SER A 179 -8.27 3.48 -19.19
C SER A 179 -9.50 4.29 -18.78
N LYS A 180 -10.28 4.71 -19.76
CA LYS A 180 -11.55 5.41 -19.54
C LYS A 180 -12.54 4.55 -18.73
N GLU A 181 -12.58 3.25 -19.00
CA GLU A 181 -13.46 2.29 -18.33
C GLU A 181 -13.06 2.13 -16.86
N GLU A 182 -11.76 2.02 -16.58
CA GLU A 182 -11.23 1.96 -15.21
C GLU A 182 -11.53 3.25 -14.43
N ALA A 183 -11.42 4.40 -15.09
CA ALA A 183 -11.74 5.69 -14.50
C ALA A 183 -13.25 5.83 -14.22
N MET A 184 -14.13 5.35 -15.10
CA MET A 184 -15.58 5.30 -14.87
C MET A 184 -15.94 4.42 -13.67
N ALA A 185 -15.34 3.23 -13.61
CA ALA A 185 -15.58 2.30 -12.53
C ALA A 185 -15.01 2.83 -11.19
N GLY A 186 -13.85 3.49 -11.26
CA GLY A 186 -13.25 4.25 -10.17
C GLY A 186 -14.13 5.38 -9.64
N PHE A 187 -14.72 6.18 -10.53
CA PHE A 187 -15.64 7.26 -10.17
C PHE A 187 -16.84 6.74 -9.36
N VAL A 188 -17.44 5.62 -9.78
CA VAL A 188 -18.57 5.01 -9.07
C VAL A 188 -18.13 4.43 -7.72
N ALA A 189 -17.00 3.73 -7.67
CA ALA A 189 -16.48 3.15 -6.43
C ALA A 189 -16.16 4.22 -5.38
N LEU A 190 -15.48 5.30 -5.78
CA LEU A 190 -15.17 6.42 -4.90
C LEU A 190 -16.42 7.17 -4.45
N SER A 191 -17.40 7.35 -5.35
CA SER A 191 -18.69 7.98 -5.00
C SER A 191 -19.46 7.16 -3.94
N LYS A 192 -19.43 5.82 -4.05
CA LYS A 192 -20.00 4.91 -3.03
C LYS A 192 -19.24 5.01 -1.71
N LYS A 193 -17.91 5.01 -1.75
CA LYS A 193 -17.03 5.15 -0.57
C LYS A 193 -17.27 6.47 0.16
N ALA A 194 -17.39 7.58 -0.57
CA ALA A 194 -17.66 8.89 0.00
C ALA A 194 -18.98 8.90 0.80
N LYS A 195 -20.01 8.24 0.29
CA LYS A 195 -21.31 8.10 0.95
C LYS A 195 -21.28 7.16 2.15
N HIS A 196 -20.49 6.08 2.09
CA HIS A 196 -20.32 5.18 3.23
C HIS A 196 -19.73 5.94 4.43
N ASN A 197 -18.74 6.80 4.18
CA ASN A 197 -18.14 7.68 5.19
C ASN A 197 -18.79 9.08 5.15
N TYR A 198 -20.12 9.15 5.27
CA TYR A 198 -20.87 10.38 5.03
C TYR A 198 -20.42 11.54 5.94
N SER A 199 -20.26 11.28 7.26
CA SER A 199 -19.89 12.29 8.25
C SER A 199 -18.54 12.96 7.97
N ASP A 200 -17.61 12.22 7.38
CA ASP A 200 -16.25 12.69 7.15
C ASP A 200 -16.15 13.53 5.87
N ASN A 201 -17.08 13.31 4.93
CA ASN A 201 -17.04 13.89 3.60
C ASN A 201 -18.10 14.97 3.35
N PHE A 202 -19.27 14.87 3.98
CA PHE A 202 -20.40 15.76 3.76
C PHE A 202 -20.83 16.45 5.05
N PHE A 203 -21.36 17.67 4.91
CA PHE A 203 -22.07 18.34 5.99
C PHE A 203 -23.30 17.49 6.36
N VAL A 204 -23.42 17.21 7.66
CA VAL A 204 -24.57 16.54 8.28
C VAL A 204 -25.66 17.56 8.51
#